data_AF-A0A9E0JAK1-F1
#
_entry.id   AF-A0A9E0JAK1-F1
#
_cell.length_a   1.000
_cell.length_b   1.000
_cell.length_c   1.000
_cell.angle_alpha   90.00
_cell.angle_beta   90.00
_cell.angle_gamma   90.00
#
_symmetry.space_group_name_H-M   'P 1'
#
loop_
_entity.id
_entity.type
_entity.pdbx_description
1 polymer ?
#
loop_
_entity_poly.entity_id
_entity_poly.type
_entity_poly.pdbx_seq_one_letter_code
_entity_poly.pdbx_strand_id
1 'polypeptide(L)'
;MTPGMKAVSLAALAVFSLSACSDNDGPKVAKGICTPFAAAPATTTATAGVPALAPAAVVDGAGPVEDCLHRWAYSLAGAEDTADVVADAAVAACSSAISQWNQASLSGPAGPSDAISLVTGEPTSAIVEHRNFANARALFFVVQARAGRCAPPPPVKG
;
A
#
# COMPACT_ATOMS: atom_id res chain seq x y z
N MET A 1 -7.73 -11.30 65.12
CA MET A 1 -7.63 -9.97 64.48
C MET A 1 -6.85 -10.12 63.17
N THR A 2 -7.56 -10.42 62.08
CA THR A 2 -7.27 -9.94 60.71
C THR A 2 -8.15 -8.68 60.48
N PRO A 3 -7.93 -7.77 59.50
CA PRO A 3 -7.28 -7.91 58.18
C PRO A 3 -6.26 -6.74 57.91
N GLY A 4 -5.64 -6.49 56.75
CA GLY A 4 -5.90 -6.92 55.39
C GLY A 4 -4.88 -6.40 54.37
N MET A 5 -4.94 -7.02 53.19
CA MET A 5 -4.28 -6.69 51.93
C MET A 5 -4.35 -5.21 51.55
N LYS A 6 -3.27 -4.71 50.92
CA LYS A 6 -3.37 -3.77 49.81
C LYS A 6 -2.53 -4.28 48.64
N ALA A 7 -3.20 -4.99 47.75
CA ALA A 7 -2.78 -5.13 46.36
C ALA A 7 -2.73 -3.72 45.75
N VAL A 8 -1.60 -3.34 45.15
CA VAL A 8 -1.54 -2.16 44.29
C VAL A 8 -1.81 -2.63 42.88
N SER A 9 -2.94 -2.16 42.38
CA SER A 9 -3.62 -2.50 41.15
C SER A 9 -2.76 -2.37 39.90
N LEU A 10 -3.06 -3.27 38.95
CA LEU A 10 -2.78 -3.13 37.53
C LEU A 10 -3.08 -1.72 37.01
N ALA A 11 -2.10 -1.12 36.33
CA ALA A 11 -2.34 -0.08 35.34
C ALA A 11 -2.15 -0.70 33.95
N ALA A 12 -3.09 -1.55 33.55
CA ALA A 12 -3.34 -1.88 32.15
C ALA A 12 -4.56 -1.08 31.73
N LEU A 13 -4.37 -0.07 30.86
CA LEU A 13 -5.40 0.54 30.00
C LEU A 13 -4.76 1.65 29.17
N ALA A 14 -4.08 1.25 28.10
CA ALA A 14 -3.94 2.07 26.89
C ALA A 14 -4.52 1.25 25.73
N VAL A 15 -5.81 0.93 25.84
CA VAL A 15 -6.59 0.49 24.68
C VAL A 15 -6.87 1.76 23.91
N PHE A 16 -6.05 2.05 22.91
CA PHE A 16 -6.44 2.96 21.84
C PHE A 16 -7.62 2.29 21.13
N SER A 17 -8.83 2.62 21.57
CA SER A 17 -10.05 2.33 20.85
C SER A 17 -10.03 3.18 19.56
N LEU A 18 -9.40 2.66 18.50
CA LEU A 18 -9.71 3.06 17.13
C LEU A 18 -11.10 2.52 16.79
N SER A 19 -12.13 3.04 17.45
CA SER A 19 -13.52 2.79 17.07
C SER A 19 -14.07 4.04 16.40
N ALA A 20 -14.52 3.85 15.15
CA ALA A 20 -15.25 4.77 14.29
C ALA A 20 -14.44 5.68 13.34
N CYS A 21 -13.70 5.06 12.41
CA CYS A 21 -13.73 5.52 11.02
C CYS A 21 -14.72 4.62 10.26
N SER A 22 -16.01 4.73 10.56
CA SER A 22 -17.03 3.99 9.82
C SER A 22 -18.25 4.87 9.64
N ASP A 23 -18.14 5.83 8.73
CA ASP A 23 -19.28 6.22 7.92
C ASP A 23 -18.75 6.80 6.60
N ASN A 24 -18.56 5.90 5.62
CA ASN A 24 -18.31 6.27 4.22
C ASN A 24 -19.37 5.60 3.32
N ASP A 25 -20.59 5.41 3.82
CA ASP A 25 -21.73 4.97 3.00
C ASP A 25 -22.35 6.17 2.26
N GLY A 26 -21.48 6.93 1.58
CA GLY A 26 -21.90 7.86 0.54
C GLY A 26 -22.32 7.12 -0.73
N PRO A 27 -23.04 7.78 -1.66
CA PRO A 27 -23.44 7.16 -2.93
C PRO A 27 -22.22 6.59 -3.66
N LYS A 28 -22.21 5.27 -3.87
CA LYS A 28 -21.15 4.54 -4.56
C LYS A 28 -21.12 5.01 -6.02
N VAL A 29 -20.08 5.76 -6.39
CA VAL A 29 -19.92 6.27 -7.77
C VAL A 29 -19.35 5.14 -8.65
N ALA A 30 -19.56 5.27 -9.96
CA ALA A 30 -19.39 4.25 -10.99
C ALA A 30 -18.26 3.22 -10.75
N LYS A 31 -18.62 1.93 -10.86
CA LYS A 31 -17.71 0.75 -10.79
C LYS A 31 -16.45 0.84 -11.66
N GLY A 32 -16.37 1.77 -12.61
CA GLY A 32 -15.22 1.95 -13.49
C GLY A 32 -14.11 2.86 -12.96
N ILE A 33 -14.35 3.64 -11.90
CA ILE A 33 -13.32 4.55 -11.34
C ILE A 33 -12.48 3.83 -10.29
N CYS A 34 -13.09 3.00 -9.44
CA CYS A 34 -12.37 2.31 -8.37
C CYS A 34 -11.67 1.05 -8.90
N THR A 35 -10.35 1.00 -8.81
CA THR A 35 -9.60 -0.23 -9.07
C THR A 35 -9.95 -1.29 -8.03
N PRO A 36 -10.27 -2.52 -8.45
CA PRO A 36 -10.53 -3.61 -7.51
C PRO A 36 -9.23 -4.01 -6.80
N PHE A 37 -9.34 -4.39 -5.53
CA PHE A 37 -8.27 -5.13 -4.87
C PHE A 37 -8.24 -6.55 -5.42
N ALA A 38 -7.05 -7.06 -5.73
CA ALA A 38 -6.90 -8.48 -5.98
C ALA A 38 -7.42 -9.24 -4.75
N ALA A 39 -8.36 -10.16 -4.97
CA ALA A 39 -8.71 -11.09 -3.91
C ALA A 39 -7.44 -11.84 -3.52
N ALA A 40 -7.18 -11.97 -2.21
CA ALA A 40 -6.14 -12.87 -1.74
C ALA A 40 -6.36 -14.22 -2.44
N PRO A 41 -5.34 -14.79 -3.11
CA PRO A 41 -5.53 -16.04 -3.82
C PRO A 41 -6.05 -17.05 -2.80
N ALA A 42 -7.27 -17.55 -3.01
CA ALA A 42 -7.64 -18.80 -2.39
C ALA A 42 -6.53 -19.78 -2.79
N THR A 43 -6.01 -20.54 -1.83
CA THR A 43 -5.02 -21.59 -2.08
C THR A 43 -5.67 -22.69 -2.92
N THR A 44 -5.89 -22.43 -4.21
CA THR A 44 -6.28 -23.42 -5.20
C THR A 44 -4.99 -24.00 -5.76
N THR A 45 -4.75 -25.25 -5.37
CA THR A 45 -3.79 -26.15 -5.97
C THR A 45 -3.80 -25.97 -7.50
N ALA A 46 -2.65 -25.59 -8.05
CA ALA A 46 -2.48 -25.38 -9.48
C ALA A 46 -2.85 -26.66 -10.25
N THR A 47 -3.89 -26.59 -11.08
CA THR A 47 -4.08 -27.53 -12.18
C THR A 47 -3.30 -26.99 -13.38
N ALA A 48 -2.35 -27.79 -13.85
CA ALA A 48 -1.52 -27.49 -15.00
C ALA A 48 -2.36 -27.45 -16.28
N GLY A 49 -2.17 -26.39 -17.07
CA GLY A 49 -2.39 -26.43 -18.50
C GLY A 49 -3.41 -25.42 -19.05
N VAL A 50 -2.92 -24.22 -19.40
CA VAL A 50 -3.05 -23.60 -20.74
C VAL A 50 -1.97 -22.51 -20.85
N PRO A 51 -1.10 -22.48 -21.88
CA PRO A 51 -0.20 -21.35 -22.07
C PRO A 51 -0.96 -20.21 -22.76
N ALA A 52 -1.47 -19.26 -21.97
CA ALA A 52 -1.73 -17.93 -22.52
C ALA A 52 -0.37 -17.28 -22.79
N LEU A 53 -0.14 -16.84 -24.04
CA LEU A 53 0.94 -15.89 -24.35
C LEU A 53 0.63 -14.58 -23.61
N ALA A 54 0.94 -14.53 -22.33
CA ALA A 54 1.25 -13.27 -21.66
C ALA A 54 2.64 -12.86 -22.15
N PRO A 55 2.89 -11.59 -22.53
CA PRO A 55 4.24 -11.11 -22.66
C PRO A 55 4.97 -11.46 -21.37
N ALA A 56 6.19 -11.99 -21.48
CA ALA A 56 7.02 -12.36 -20.34
C ALA A 56 6.93 -11.25 -19.31
N ALA A 57 6.26 -11.54 -18.18
CA ALA A 57 6.24 -10.62 -17.07
C ALA A 57 7.70 -10.44 -16.68
N VAL A 58 8.25 -9.27 -17.03
CA VAL A 58 9.35 -8.71 -16.25
C VAL A 58 8.86 -8.87 -14.82
N VAL A 59 9.61 -9.58 -13.98
CA VAL A 59 9.25 -9.75 -12.57
C VAL A 59 9.38 -8.37 -11.95
N ASP A 60 8.35 -7.55 -12.12
CA ASP A 60 8.39 -6.15 -11.77
C ASP A 60 8.26 -6.11 -10.25
N GLY A 61 9.38 -5.85 -9.57
CA GLY A 61 9.44 -5.80 -8.11
C GLY A 61 8.53 -4.73 -7.48
N ALA A 62 7.95 -3.87 -8.33
CA ALA A 62 7.00 -2.84 -7.95
C ALA A 62 5.63 -3.38 -7.51
N GLY A 63 5.22 -4.58 -7.91
CA GLY A 63 3.87 -5.12 -7.64
C GLY A 63 3.46 -5.07 -6.15
N PRO A 64 4.27 -5.59 -5.22
CA PRO A 64 3.99 -5.50 -3.77
C PRO A 64 3.93 -4.07 -3.24
N VAL A 65 4.72 -3.16 -3.82
CA VAL A 65 4.71 -1.73 -3.47
C VAL A 65 3.39 -1.10 -3.91
N GLU A 66 2.96 -1.34 -5.16
CA GLU A 66 1.68 -0.85 -5.68
C GLU A 66 0.50 -1.35 -4.86
N ASP A 67 0.46 -2.64 -4.46
CA ASP A 67 -0.62 -3.17 -3.62
C ASP A 67 -0.67 -2.49 -2.24
N CYS A 68 0.50 -2.32 -1.60
CA CYS A 68 0.60 -1.60 -0.34
C CYS A 68 0.07 -0.16 -0.47
N LEU A 69 0.52 0.56 -1.49
CA LEU A 69 0.11 1.95 -1.75
C LEU A 69 -1.38 2.05 -2.03
N HIS A 70 -1.93 1.16 -2.87
CA HIS A 70 -3.34 1.12 -3.19
C HIS A 70 -4.21 0.93 -1.93
N ARG A 71 -3.82 0.00 -1.05
CA ARG A 71 -4.52 -0.28 0.21
C ARG A 71 -4.49 0.91 1.17
N TRP A 72 -3.31 1.51 1.39
CA TRP A 72 -3.20 2.65 2.30
C TRP A 72 -3.86 3.90 1.74
N ALA A 73 -3.69 4.19 0.45
CA ALA A 73 -4.33 5.32 -0.21
C ALA A 73 -5.86 5.26 -0.10
N TYR A 74 -6.47 4.10 -0.34
CA TYR A 74 -7.92 3.92 -0.21
C TYR A 74 -8.39 3.97 1.25
N SER A 75 -7.59 3.46 2.19
CA SER A 75 -7.92 3.51 3.62
C SER A 75 -7.88 4.93 4.17
N LEU A 76 -6.94 5.75 3.69
CA LEU A 76 -6.73 7.13 4.14
C LEU A 76 -7.50 8.16 3.28
N ALA A 77 -8.16 7.74 2.21
CA ALA A 77 -8.79 8.63 1.24
C ALA A 77 -9.80 9.62 1.86
N GLY A 78 -10.47 9.21 2.95
CA GLY A 78 -11.42 10.03 3.69
C GLY A 78 -10.81 11.08 4.63
N ALA A 79 -9.49 11.12 4.79
CA ALA A 79 -8.82 12.16 5.56
C ALA A 79 -9.04 13.55 4.92
N GLU A 80 -9.14 14.60 5.75
CA GLU A 80 -9.36 15.98 5.29
C GLU A 80 -8.12 16.64 4.67
N ASP A 81 -6.94 16.05 4.89
CA ASP A 81 -5.66 16.57 4.38
C ASP A 81 -5.60 16.61 2.84
N THR A 82 -4.67 17.39 2.30
CA THR A 82 -4.45 17.44 0.85
C THR A 82 -3.98 16.09 0.31
N ALA A 83 -4.27 15.80 -0.96
CA ALA A 83 -4.03 14.47 -1.54
C ALA A 83 -2.54 14.09 -1.54
N ASP A 84 -1.66 15.08 -1.69
CA ASP A 84 -0.20 14.98 -1.55
C ASP A 84 0.22 14.55 -0.14
N VAL A 85 -0.32 15.16 0.91
CA VAL A 85 0.00 14.78 2.31
C VAL A 85 -0.45 13.35 2.60
N VAL A 86 -1.63 12.95 2.11
CA VAL A 86 -2.11 11.56 2.27
C VAL A 86 -1.27 10.58 1.46
N ALA A 87 -0.82 10.98 0.26
CA ALA A 87 0.06 10.16 -0.55
C ALA A 87 1.43 9.94 0.13
N ASP A 88 2.03 10.98 0.70
CA ASP A 88 3.26 10.88 1.49
C ASP A 88 3.08 9.95 2.70
N ALA A 89 1.94 10.03 3.39
CA ALA A 89 1.61 9.13 4.49
C ALA A 89 1.50 7.66 4.02
N ALA A 90 0.88 7.41 2.87
CA ALA A 90 0.79 6.06 2.29
C ALA A 90 2.17 5.52 1.90
N VAL A 91 3.03 6.35 1.31
CA VAL A 91 4.42 5.97 0.98
C VAL A 91 5.23 5.67 2.24
N ALA A 92 5.08 6.47 3.29
CA ALA A 92 5.73 6.21 4.58
C ALA A 92 5.28 4.87 5.20
N ALA A 93 3.97 4.57 5.13
CA ALA A 93 3.42 3.30 5.61
C ALA A 93 3.94 2.08 4.82
N CYS A 94 4.31 2.27 3.55
CA CYS A 94 4.86 1.24 2.67
C CYS A 94 6.40 1.17 2.65
N SER A 95 7.07 1.83 3.59
CA SER A 95 8.55 1.89 3.66
C SER A 95 9.23 0.53 3.64
N SER A 96 8.64 -0.51 4.23
CA SER A 96 9.20 -1.87 4.23
C SER A 96 9.17 -2.51 2.84
N ALA A 97 8.05 -2.43 2.13
CA ALA A 97 7.91 -2.92 0.77
C ALA A 97 8.84 -2.18 -0.21
N ILE A 98 8.94 -0.85 -0.06
CA ILE A 98 9.86 -0.02 -0.86
C ILE A 98 11.31 -0.40 -0.60
N SER A 99 11.68 -0.64 0.66
CA SER A 99 13.04 -1.06 1.03
C SER A 99 13.41 -2.41 0.42
N GLN A 100 12.49 -3.38 0.42
CA GLN A 100 12.69 -4.68 -0.22
C GLN A 100 12.84 -4.54 -1.75
N TRP A 101 12.03 -3.69 -2.38
CA TRP A 101 12.13 -3.41 -3.81
C TRP A 101 13.49 -2.76 -4.16
N ASN A 102 13.96 -1.83 -3.34
CA ASN A 102 15.30 -1.24 -3.48
C ASN A 102 16.40 -2.30 -3.39
N GLN A 103 16.35 -3.19 -2.40
CA GLN A 103 17.33 -4.27 -2.24
C GLN A 103 17.32 -5.26 -3.41
N ALA A 104 16.14 -5.62 -3.91
CA ALA A 104 16.00 -6.50 -5.08
C ALA A 104 16.63 -5.89 -6.34
N SER A 105 16.51 -4.58 -6.50
CA SER A 105 17.03 -3.88 -7.68
C SER A 105 18.56 -3.74 -7.65
N LEU A 106 19.16 -3.64 -6.47
CA LEU A 106 20.61 -3.58 -6.29
C LEU A 106 21.30 -4.95 -6.47
N SER A 107 20.56 -6.04 -6.27
CA SER A 107 21.06 -7.43 -6.33
C SER A 107 20.88 -8.08 -7.71
N GLY A 108 20.29 -7.37 -8.67
CA GLY A 108 20.14 -7.83 -10.05
C GLY A 108 21.49 -7.87 -10.82
N PRO A 109 21.54 -8.61 -11.95
CA PRO A 109 22.76 -8.76 -12.76
C PRO A 109 23.28 -7.45 -13.38
N ALA A 110 22.51 -6.36 -13.31
CA ALA A 110 22.89 -5.03 -13.76
C ALA A 110 23.66 -4.20 -12.69
N GLY A 111 23.74 -4.66 -11.43
CA GLY A 111 24.36 -3.90 -10.34
C GLY A 111 23.63 -2.57 -10.04
N PRO A 112 24.15 -1.72 -9.15
CA PRO A 112 23.64 -0.36 -8.96
C PRO A 112 23.81 0.43 -10.26
N SER A 113 22.75 0.49 -11.06
CA SER A 113 22.73 1.17 -12.35
C SER A 113 22.23 2.60 -12.16
N ASP A 114 23.07 3.58 -12.48
CA ASP A 114 22.60 4.93 -12.79
C ASP A 114 21.80 4.85 -14.10
N ALA A 115 20.52 5.22 -14.04
CA ALA A 115 19.63 5.24 -15.18
C ALA A 115 19.49 6.68 -15.69
N ILE A 116 19.31 6.87 -16.99
CA ILE A 116 18.90 8.17 -17.50
C ILE A 116 17.41 8.34 -17.20
N SER A 117 17.03 9.41 -16.49
CA SER A 117 15.61 9.72 -16.28
C SER A 117 14.95 9.98 -17.63
N LEU A 118 13.83 9.29 -17.92
CA LEU A 118 13.08 9.53 -19.15
C LEU A 118 12.38 10.89 -19.17
N VAL A 119 12.23 11.54 -18.01
CA VAL A 119 11.53 12.83 -17.88
C VAL A 119 12.50 13.99 -18.06
N THR A 120 13.69 13.92 -17.46
CA THR A 120 14.65 15.04 -17.43
C THR A 120 15.87 14.83 -18.31
N GLY A 121 16.15 13.60 -18.76
CA GLY A 121 17.37 13.26 -19.52
C GLY A 121 18.65 13.25 -18.68
N GLU A 122 18.57 13.57 -17.39
CA GLU A 122 19.71 13.57 -16.47
C GLU A 122 19.92 12.19 -15.83
N PRO A 123 21.16 11.85 -15.42
CA PRO A 123 21.42 10.64 -14.66
C PRO A 123 20.67 10.69 -13.32
N THR A 124 19.90 9.65 -13.05
CA THR A 124 19.19 9.43 -11.79
C THR A 124 19.52 8.04 -11.25
N SER A 125 19.53 7.91 -9.93
CA SER A 125 19.69 6.58 -9.32
C SER A 125 18.37 5.82 -9.35
N ALA A 126 18.42 4.50 -9.49
CA ALA A 126 17.23 3.64 -9.43
C ALA A 126 16.39 3.88 -8.15
N ILE A 127 17.05 4.17 -7.02
CA ILE A 127 16.37 4.45 -5.74
C ILE A 127 15.53 5.73 -5.81
N VAL A 128 16.05 6.78 -6.47
CA VAL A 128 15.29 8.03 -6.65
C VAL A 128 14.08 7.77 -7.55
N GLU A 129 14.25 6.99 -8.62
CA GLU A 129 13.15 6.66 -9.52
C GLU A 129 12.07 5.82 -8.83
N HIS A 130 12.45 4.86 -7.99
CA HIS A 130 11.49 4.10 -7.18
C HIS A 130 10.66 4.98 -6.24
N ARG A 131 11.30 5.99 -5.64
CA ARG A 131 10.60 6.95 -4.77
C ARG A 131 9.61 7.79 -5.59
N ASN A 132 10.03 8.28 -6.75
CA ASN A 132 9.17 9.05 -7.63
C ASN A 132 7.96 8.23 -8.09
N PHE A 133 8.21 6.98 -8.49
CA PHE A 133 7.17 6.02 -8.84
C PHE A 133 6.18 5.78 -7.71
N ALA A 134 6.67 5.51 -6.49
CA ALA A 134 5.83 5.28 -5.32
C ALA A 134 4.95 6.50 -4.99
N ASN A 135 5.52 7.71 -5.02
CA ASN A 135 4.78 8.95 -4.80
C ASN A 135 3.69 9.17 -5.86
N ALA A 136 4.04 9.02 -7.14
CA ALA A 136 3.09 9.20 -8.23
C ALA A 136 1.92 8.20 -8.15
N ARG A 137 2.21 6.94 -7.82
CA ARG A 137 1.20 5.89 -7.63
C ARG A 137 0.32 6.16 -6.41
N ALA A 138 0.92 6.55 -5.29
CA ALA A 138 0.17 6.89 -4.08
C ALA A 138 -0.82 8.03 -4.35
N LEU A 139 -0.36 9.11 -4.97
CA LEU A 139 -1.20 10.26 -5.33
C LEU A 139 -2.33 9.86 -6.27
N PHE A 140 -2.03 9.06 -7.29
CA PHE A 140 -3.04 8.54 -8.20
C PHE A 140 -4.14 7.76 -7.46
N PHE A 141 -3.78 6.82 -6.58
CA PHE A 141 -4.76 6.04 -5.83
C PHE A 141 -5.57 6.88 -4.84
N VAL A 142 -4.98 7.88 -4.20
CA VAL A 142 -5.70 8.81 -3.30
C VAL A 142 -6.74 9.61 -4.08
N VAL A 143 -6.32 10.21 -5.20
CA VAL A 143 -7.23 11.01 -6.05
C VAL A 143 -8.35 10.14 -6.61
N GLN A 144 -8.01 8.93 -7.08
CA GLN A 144 -8.97 7.95 -7.57
C GLN A 144 -9.99 7.57 -6.48
N ALA A 145 -9.52 7.25 -5.27
CA ALA A 145 -10.36 6.87 -4.14
C ALA A 145 -11.31 7.99 -3.72
N ARG A 146 -10.82 9.24 -3.67
CA ARG A 146 -11.62 10.42 -3.34
C ARG A 146 -12.65 10.73 -4.41
N ALA A 147 -12.24 10.74 -5.69
CA ALA A 147 -13.13 11.03 -6.81
C ALA A 147 -14.21 9.96 -6.98
N GLY A 148 -13.86 8.69 -6.79
CA GLY A 148 -14.78 7.56 -6.91
C GLY A 148 -15.57 7.23 -5.64
N ARG A 149 -15.25 7.86 -4.50
CA ARG A 149 -15.71 7.44 -3.16
C ARG A 149 -15.51 5.94 -2.94
N CYS A 150 -14.31 5.47 -3.26
CA CYS A 150 -14.01 4.05 -3.27
C CYS A 150 -14.01 3.48 -1.84
N ALA A 151 -14.50 2.24 -1.71
CA ALA A 151 -14.51 1.55 -0.43
C ALA A 151 -13.07 1.17 -0.02
N PRO A 152 -12.75 1.21 1.28
CA PRO A 152 -11.46 0.72 1.77
C PRO A 152 -11.26 -0.77 1.45
N PRO A 153 -10.00 -1.24 1.41
CA PRO A 153 -9.70 -2.63 1.14
C PRO A 153 -10.34 -3.58 2.16
N PRO A 154 -10.73 -4.80 1.74
CA PRO A 154 -11.17 -5.82 2.68
C PRO A 154 -10.02 -6.24 3.60
N PRO A 155 -10.31 -6.63 4.85
CA PRO A 155 -9.29 -7.15 5.76
C PRO A 155 -8.68 -8.42 5.17
N VAL A 156 -7.34 -8.48 5.12
CA VAL A 156 -6.63 -9.72 4.81
C VAL A 156 -6.63 -10.59 6.07
N LYS A 157 -7.05 -11.85 5.94
CA LYS A 157 -6.88 -12.84 7.00
C LYS A 157 -5.39 -13.19 7.04
N GLY A 158 -4.73 -12.86 8.15
CA GLY A 158 -3.37 -13.32 8.46
C GLY A 158 -3.36 -14.79 8.85
#